data_AF-A0AAW4BJF1-F1
#
_entry.id   AF-A0AAW4BJF1-F1
#
_cell.length_a   1.000
_cell.length_b   1.000
_cell.length_c   1.000
_cell.angle_alpha   90.00
_cell.angle_beta   90.00
_cell.angle_gamma   90.00
#
_symmetry.space_group_name_H-M   'P 1'
#
loop_
_entity.id
_entity.type
_entity.pdbx_description
1 polymer ?
#
loop_
_entity_poly.entity_id
_entity_poly.type
_entity_poly.pdbx_seq_one_letter_code
_entity_poly.pdbx_strand_id
1 'polypeptide(L)'
;MVMDEDNEIVHEESIIINRDTDNAELELLAFIEGLEYAEDGDVIYSDSDYCVKGFNIWMDDWKDRGWRRADKKPVKNRQLWQQVDELSSRKYVEVEKVKA
;
A
#
# COMPACT_ATOMS: atom_id res chain seq x y z
N MET A 1 -2.11 -3.49 -11.92
CA MET A 1 -1.01 -3.83 -12.82
C MET A 1 0.29 -3.52 -12.13
N VAL A 2 1.27 -4.40 -12.25
CA VAL A 2 2.66 -4.18 -11.83
C VAL A 2 3.47 -4.10 -13.12
N MET A 3 4.35 -3.09 -13.16
CA MET A 3 5.26 -2.86 -14.28
C MET A 3 6.68 -3.06 -13.79
N ASP A 4 7.55 -3.56 -14.66
CA ASP A 4 8.98 -3.63 -14.38
C ASP A 4 9.70 -2.31 -14.70
N GLU A 5 11.04 -2.33 -14.64
CA GLU A 5 11.91 -1.18 -14.92
C GLU A 5 11.86 -0.67 -16.37
N ASP A 6 11.43 -1.51 -17.32
CA ASP A 6 11.27 -1.18 -18.74
C ASP A 6 9.85 -0.70 -19.07
N ASN A 7 9.00 -0.51 -18.05
CA ASN A 7 7.57 -0.24 -18.14
C ASN A 7 6.77 -1.35 -18.86
N GLU A 8 7.27 -2.58 -18.85
CA GLU A 8 6.50 -3.72 -19.34
C GLU A 8 5.55 -4.23 -18.25
N ILE A 9 4.30 -4.54 -18.61
CA ILE A 9 3.34 -5.11 -17.67
C ILE A 9 3.76 -6.56 -17.41
N VAL A 10 4.27 -6.82 -16.22
CA VAL A 10 4.65 -8.17 -15.77
C VAL A 10 3.54 -8.88 -15.00
N HIS A 11 2.58 -8.11 -14.47
CA HIS A 11 1.39 -8.64 -13.81
C HIS A 11 0.20 -7.70 -13.97
N GLU A 12 -0.96 -8.25 -14.35
CA GLU A 12 -2.19 -7.50 -14.47
C GLU A 12 -3.35 -8.30 -13.88
N GLU A 13 -3.96 -7.73 -12.83
CA GLU A 13 -5.19 -8.25 -12.26
C GLU A 13 -6.27 -7.16 -12.28
N SER A 14 -7.51 -7.59 -12.53
CA SER A 14 -8.68 -6.73 -12.48
C SER A 14 -9.66 -7.30 -11.47
N ILE A 15 -10.13 -6.43 -10.56
CA ILE A 15 -11.02 -6.81 -9.47
C ILE A 15 -12.35 -6.07 -9.65
N ILE A 16 -13.46 -6.80 -9.59
CA ILE A 16 -14.80 -6.20 -9.57
C ILE A 16 -15.24 -6.03 -8.13
N ILE A 17 -15.38 -4.78 -7.69
CA ILE A 17 -15.91 -4.45 -6.35
C ILE A 17 -17.41 -4.18 -6.45
N ASN A 18 -18.21 -5.15 -6.00
CA ASN A 18 -19.68 -5.05 -5.96
C ASN A 18 -20.20 -4.37 -4.68
N ARG A 19 -19.57 -3.26 -4.28
CA ARG A 19 -20.00 -2.41 -3.16
C ARG A 19 -19.44 -1.00 -3.32
N ASP A 20 -19.96 -0.08 -2.53
CA ASP A 20 -19.37 1.24 -2.40
C ASP A 20 -17.92 1.12 -1.90
N THR A 21 -17.04 1.85 -2.56
CA THR A 21 -15.61 1.94 -2.27
C THR A 21 -15.15 3.38 -2.55
N ASP A 22 -13.91 3.69 -2.22
CA ASP A 22 -13.33 4.98 -2.52
C ASP A 22 -11.90 4.85 -3.04
N ASN A 23 -11.38 5.94 -3.59
CA ASN A 23 -10.08 5.97 -4.23
C ASN A 23 -8.95 5.49 -3.31
N ALA A 24 -8.99 5.85 -2.01
CA ALA A 24 -7.93 5.46 -1.08
C ALA A 24 -7.97 3.97 -0.74
N GLU A 25 -9.15 3.35 -0.79
CA GLU A 25 -9.28 1.90 -0.67
C GLU A 25 -8.73 1.17 -1.91
N LEU A 26 -9.09 1.64 -3.11
CA LEU A 26 -8.62 1.08 -4.38
C LEU A 26 -7.11 1.21 -4.56
N GLU A 27 -6.55 2.39 -4.25
CA GLU A 27 -5.10 2.61 -4.27
C GLU A 27 -4.36 1.68 -3.31
N LEU A 28 -4.92 1.46 -2.11
CA LEU A 28 -4.29 0.60 -1.11
C LEU A 28 -4.37 -0.89 -1.50
N LEU A 29 -5.45 -1.32 -2.15
CA LEU A 29 -5.54 -2.67 -2.73
C LEU A 29 -4.49 -2.87 -3.83
N ALA A 30 -4.34 -1.91 -4.74
CA ALA A 30 -3.30 -1.97 -5.77
C ALA A 30 -1.89 -1.96 -5.18
N PHE A 31 -1.67 -1.22 -4.08
CA PHE A 31 -0.39 -1.21 -3.38
C PHE A 31 -0.08 -2.54 -2.68
N ILE A 32 -1.10 -3.21 -2.11
CA ILE A 32 -0.95 -4.57 -1.57
C ILE A 32 -0.52 -5.54 -2.67
N GLU A 33 -1.17 -5.48 -3.84
CA GLU A 33 -0.80 -6.31 -4.99
C GLU A 33 0.67 -6.12 -5.39
N GLY A 34 1.12 -4.86 -5.46
CA GLY A 34 2.52 -4.54 -5.74
C GLY A 34 3.47 -5.08 -4.67
N LEU A 35 3.10 -5.00 -3.39
CA LEU A 35 3.87 -5.57 -2.28
C LEU A 35 3.91 -7.10 -2.30
N GLU A 36 2.86 -7.76 -2.74
CA GLU A 36 2.83 -9.22 -2.89
C GLU A 36 3.81 -9.67 -3.98
N TYR A 37 3.85 -8.94 -5.09
CA TYR A 37 4.75 -9.21 -6.21
C TYR A 37 6.22 -8.87 -5.93
N ALA A 38 6.49 -7.78 -5.20
CA ALA A 38 7.85 -7.29 -4.95
C ALA A 38 8.74 -8.31 -4.21
N GLU A 39 10.01 -8.36 -4.57
CA GLU A 39 11.05 -9.14 -3.92
C GLU A 39 11.93 -8.26 -3.01
N ASP A 40 12.82 -8.89 -2.24
CA ASP A 40 13.75 -8.16 -1.36
C ASP A 40 14.73 -7.32 -2.20
N GLY A 41 14.74 -6.02 -1.94
CA GLY A 41 15.57 -5.03 -2.64
C GLY A 41 14.80 -4.21 -3.69
N ASP A 42 13.55 -4.56 -3.98
CA ASP A 42 12.74 -3.83 -4.96
C ASP A 42 12.29 -2.45 -4.44
N VAL A 43 12.12 -1.53 -5.39
CA VAL A 43 11.53 -0.22 -5.16
C VAL A 43 10.13 -0.17 -5.78
N ILE A 44 9.11 0.00 -4.94
CA ILE A 44 7.73 0.16 -5.38
C ILE A 44 7.45 1.64 -5.63
N TYR A 45 7.13 1.97 -6.87
CA TYR A 45 6.72 3.31 -7.27
C TYR A 45 5.21 3.46 -7.20
N SER A 46 4.72 4.52 -6.54
CA SER A 46 3.30 4.83 -6.48
C SER A 46 3.04 6.33 -6.59
N ASP A 47 1.98 6.68 -7.31
CA ASP A 47 1.43 8.04 -7.39
C ASP A 47 0.36 8.31 -6.31
N SER A 48 0.08 7.35 -5.44
CA SER A 48 -0.83 7.52 -4.29
C SER A 48 -0.09 8.14 -3.11
N ASP A 49 -0.45 9.37 -2.77
CA ASP A 49 0.03 10.01 -1.53
C ASP A 49 -0.40 9.24 -0.29
N TYR A 50 -1.56 8.58 -0.36
CA TYR A 50 -2.09 7.78 0.73
C TYR A 50 -1.23 6.55 1.01
N CYS A 51 -0.81 5.84 -0.05
CA CYS A 51 0.06 4.67 0.08
C CYS A 51 1.48 5.07 0.48
N VAL A 52 2.09 6.02 -0.25
CA VAL A 52 3.49 6.41 0.00
C VAL A 52 3.67 7.00 1.40
N LYS A 53 2.84 7.96 1.81
CA LYS A 53 2.96 8.55 3.16
C LYS A 53 2.46 7.60 4.24
N GLY A 54 1.45 6.79 3.94
CA GLY A 54 0.96 5.79 4.86
C GLY A 54 2.04 4.79 5.23
N PHE A 55 2.73 4.23 4.22
CA PHE A 55 3.81 3.29 4.41
C PHE A 55 5.04 3.93 5.09
N ASN A 56 5.53 5.05 4.55
CA ASN A 56 6.82 5.62 4.98
C ASN A 56 6.75 6.48 6.26
N ILE A 57 5.58 7.01 6.62
CA ILE A 57 5.46 8.04 7.68
C ILE A 57 4.44 7.66 8.74
N TRP A 58 3.27 7.16 8.36
CA TRP A 58 2.15 7.03 9.29
C TRP A 58 2.01 5.66 9.94
N MET A 59 2.44 4.59 9.26
CA MET A 59 2.17 3.22 9.68
C MET A 59 2.78 2.89 11.05
N ASP A 60 4.03 3.29 11.30
CA ASP A 60 4.69 3.06 12.59
C ASP A 60 3.96 3.76 13.74
N ASP A 61 3.59 5.03 13.55
CA ASP A 61 2.79 5.81 14.49
C ASP A 61 1.42 5.17 14.75
N TRP A 62 0.80 4.57 13.73
CA TRP A 62 -0.46 3.87 13.88
C TRP A 62 -0.30 2.57 14.66
N LYS A 63 0.77 1.80 14.41
CA LYS A 63 1.08 0.56 15.13
C LYS A 63 1.28 0.83 16.62
N ASP A 64 2.09 1.83 16.95
CA ASP A 64 2.33 2.25 18.33
C ASP A 64 1.06 2.68 19.06
N ARG A 65 0.09 3.22 18.32
CA ARG A 65 -1.21 3.66 18.84
C ARG A 65 -2.30 2.58 18.74
N GLY A 66 -1.94 1.34 18.43
CA GLY A 66 -2.89 0.23 18.31
C GLY A 66 -3.90 0.42 17.18
N TRP A 67 -3.42 0.93 16.04
CA TRP A 67 -4.18 1.23 14.82
C TRP A 67 -5.29 2.27 15.01
N ARG A 68 -4.98 3.33 15.77
CA ARG A 68 -5.88 4.45 16.04
C ARG A 68 -5.23 5.79 15.68
N ARG A 69 -6.07 6.70 15.21
CA ARG A 69 -5.70 8.11 14.97
C ARG A 69 -5.67 8.90 16.28
N ALA A 70 -5.15 10.12 16.22
CA ALA A 70 -5.06 11.03 17.37
C ALA A 70 -6.42 11.31 18.05
N ASP A 71 -7.53 11.28 17.28
CA ASP A 71 -8.90 11.42 17.78
C ASP A 71 -9.49 10.12 18.35
N LYS A 72 -8.65 9.10 18.57
CA LYS A 72 -8.98 7.75 19.07
C LYS A 72 -9.86 6.91 18.14
N LYS A 73 -10.21 7.42 16.95
CA LYS A 73 -10.93 6.63 15.95
C LYS A 73 -10.00 5.62 15.29
N PRO A 74 -10.53 4.49 14.80
CA PRO A 74 -9.75 3.57 13.99
C PRO A 74 -9.12 4.27 12.78
N VAL A 75 -7.93 3.84 12.40
CA VAL A 75 -7.33 4.23 11.12
C VAL A 75 -8.25 3.78 9.98
N LYS A 76 -8.44 4.65 8.98
CA LYS A 76 -9.19 4.30 7.77
C LYS A 76 -8.49 3.14 7.07
N ASN A 77 -9.24 2.16 6.57
CA ASN A 77 -8.71 0.97 5.91
C ASN A 77 -7.75 0.14 6.80
N ARG A 78 -7.95 0.17 8.13
CA ARG A 78 -7.09 -0.53 9.10
C ARG A 78 -6.78 -1.97 8.70
N GLN A 79 -7.77 -2.73 8.23
CA GLN A 79 -7.58 -4.15 7.88
C GLN A 79 -6.58 -4.30 6.72
N LEU A 80 -6.65 -3.44 5.71
CA LEU A 80 -5.72 -3.43 4.59
C LEU A 80 -4.31 -2.98 5.03
N TRP A 81 -4.23 -1.94 5.87
CA TRP A 81 -2.94 -1.52 6.43
C TRP A 81 -2.27 -2.59 7.30
N GLN A 82 -3.05 -3.42 7.99
CA GLN A 82 -2.51 -4.55 8.74
C GLN A 82 -1.95 -5.63 7.80
N GLN A 83 -2.53 -5.82 6.60
CA GLN A 83 -1.96 -6.70 5.57
C GLN A 83 -0.66 -6.12 5.01
N VAL A 84 -0.62 -4.81 4.74
CA VAL A 84 0.62 -4.11 4.34
C VAL A 84 1.73 -4.29 5.38
N ASP A 85 1.42 -4.11 6.67
CA ASP A 85 2.37 -4.33 7.77
C ASP A 85 2.86 -5.79 7.81
N GLU A 86 1.96 -6.76 7.64
CA GLU A 86 2.35 -8.17 7.60
C GLU A 86 3.28 -8.50 6.44
N LEU A 87 2.95 -8.05 5.22
CA LEU A 87 3.75 -8.27 4.01
C LEU A 87 5.13 -7.62 4.13
N SER A 88 5.17 -6.35 4.54
CA SER A 88 6.42 -5.60 4.69
C SER A 88 7.27 -6.05 5.88
N SER A 89 6.70 -6.66 6.91
CA SER A 89 7.49 -7.22 8.02
C SER A 89 8.38 -8.39 7.60
N ARG A 90 8.10 -8.99 6.44
CA ARG A 90 8.81 -10.17 5.90
C ARG A 90 9.70 -9.85 4.70
N LYS A 91 9.70 -8.60 4.22
CA LYS A 91 10.41 -8.18 3.01
C LYS A 91 11.21 -6.89 3.26
N TYR A 92 12.31 -6.70 2.55
CA TYR A 92 13.01 -5.42 2.47
C TYR A 92 12.62 -4.74 1.16
N VAL A 93 11.72 -3.76 1.23
CA VAL A 93 11.25 -2.99 0.06
C VAL A 93 11.30 -1.50 0.36
N GLU A 94 11.60 -0.70 -0.66
CA GLU A 94 11.51 0.75 -0.59
C GLU A 94 10.28 1.23 -1.37
N VAL A 95 9.68 2.35 -0.94
CA VAL A 95 8.47 2.88 -1.55
C VAL A 95 8.67 4.33 -1.91
N GLU A 96 8.62 4.65 -3.20
CA GLU A 96 8.90 5.99 -3.72
C GLU A 96 7.71 6.64 -4.42
N LYS A 97 7.64 7.97 -4.29
CA LYS A 97 6.63 8.78 -4.96
C LYS A 97 7.05 9.06 -6.39
N VAL A 98 6.22 8.66 -7.34
CA VAL A 98 6.31 9.17 -8.73
C VAL A 98 5.37 10.34 -8.94
N LYS A 99 5.78 11.27 -9.82
CA LYS A 99 4.88 12.30 -10.32
C LYS A 99 4.07 11.68 -11.45
N ALA A 100 2.76 11.60 -11.25
CA ALA A 100 1.80 11.42 -12.33
C ALA A 100 1.83 12.63 -13.28
#